data_AF-K2D1N2-F1
#
_entry.id   AF-K2D1N2-F1
#
_cell.length_a   1.000
_cell.length_b   1.000
_cell.length_c   1.000
_cell.angle_alpha   90.00
_cell.angle_beta   90.00
_cell.angle_gamma   90.00
#
_symmetry.space_group_name_H-M   'P 1'
#
loop_
_entity.id
_entity.type
_entity.pdbx_description
1 polymer ?
#
loop_
_entity_poly.entity_id
_entity_poly.type
_entity_poly.pdbx_seq_one_letter_code
_entity_poly.pdbx_strand_id
1 'polypeptide(L)'
;LAYEPDRQNFALLTKNIQENQLTQVSCINAAIAPKSGEITLQEPIFTNEWRSGVGIVCGGWRGVLHTRGFLVLAVGINQILPGVDLIKMDIEGMEYEVLERAELNEVKTIMVEVHPRKGKQVAKIEKKLQKAGFEIERKEDSSRWGKGLSLIVARRV
;
A
#
# COMPACT_ATOMS: atom_id res chain seq x y z
N LEU A 1 -8.13 4.02 -10.70
CA LEU A 1 -6.69 3.94 -10.98
C LEU A 1 -6.10 2.79 -10.16
N ALA A 2 -5.18 2.01 -10.72
CA ALA A 2 -4.49 0.93 -10.00
C ALA A 2 -2.98 1.09 -10.17
N TYR A 3 -2.25 1.20 -9.05
CA TYR A 3 -0.80 1.37 -9.02
C TYR A 3 -0.14 0.08 -8.52
N GLU A 4 0.84 -0.44 -9.26
CA GLU A 4 1.60 -1.63 -8.89
C GLU A 4 3.04 -1.49 -9.44
N PRO A 5 4.06 -1.30 -8.58
CA PRO A 5 5.43 -1.08 -9.02
C PRO A 5 6.16 -2.34 -9.50
N ASP A 6 5.81 -3.52 -8.98
CA ASP A 6 6.49 -4.75 -9.36
C ASP A 6 6.07 -5.18 -10.77
N ARG A 7 7.04 -5.39 -11.67
CA ARG A 7 6.74 -5.67 -13.08
C ARG A 7 5.97 -6.98 -13.28
N GLN A 8 6.21 -7.98 -12.42
CA GLN A 8 5.53 -9.27 -12.53
C GLN A 8 4.09 -9.17 -12.01
N ASN A 9 3.89 -8.54 -10.85
CA ASN A 9 2.54 -8.25 -10.33
C ASN A 9 1.76 -7.32 -11.27
N PHE A 10 2.41 -6.33 -11.87
CA PHE A 10 1.79 -5.41 -12.84
C PHE A 10 1.31 -6.15 -14.11
N ALA A 11 2.11 -7.08 -14.61
CA ALA A 11 1.71 -7.94 -15.74
C ALA A 11 0.49 -8.80 -15.37
N LEU A 12 0.46 -9.36 -14.16
CA LEU A 12 -0.68 -10.12 -13.65
C LEU A 12 -1.93 -9.25 -13.47
N LEU A 13 -1.79 -8.05 -12.92
CA LEU A 13 -2.86 -7.06 -12.80
C LEU A 13 -3.46 -6.76 -14.18
N THR A 14 -2.61 -6.44 -15.16
CA THR A 14 -3.05 -6.10 -16.53
C THR A 14 -3.77 -7.29 -17.18
N LYS A 15 -3.24 -8.51 -17.01
CA LYS A 15 -3.89 -9.74 -17.46
C LYS A 15 -5.27 -9.91 -16.81
N ASN A 16 -5.39 -9.72 -15.50
CA ASN A 16 -6.67 -9.83 -14.79
C ASN A 16 -7.70 -8.80 -15.29
N ILE A 17 -7.27 -7.56 -15.54
CA ILE A 17 -8.14 -6.52 -16.13
C ILE A 17 -8.66 -6.95 -17.51
N GLN A 18 -7.77 -7.46 -18.36
CA GLN A 18 -8.11 -7.92 -19.70
C GLN A 18 -9.08 -9.12 -19.68
N GLU A 19 -8.77 -10.16 -18.90
CA GLU A 19 -9.58 -11.38 -18.82
C GLU A 19 -10.98 -11.12 -18.23
N ASN A 20 -11.10 -10.16 -17.31
CA ASN A 20 -12.37 -9.75 -16.73
C ASN A 20 -13.07 -8.61 -17.50
N GLN A 21 -12.53 -8.19 -18.65
CA GLN A 21 -13.10 -7.16 -19.52
C GLN A 21 -13.42 -5.84 -18.78
N LEU A 22 -12.57 -5.46 -17.83
CA LEU A 22 -12.74 -4.24 -17.04
C LEU A 22 -12.27 -3.03 -17.86
N THR A 23 -13.19 -2.19 -18.29
CA THR A 23 -12.90 -1.04 -19.18
C THR A 23 -12.60 0.25 -18.44
N GLN A 24 -12.94 0.34 -17.15
CA GLN A 24 -12.79 1.56 -16.34
C GLN A 24 -11.60 1.50 -15.36
N VAL A 25 -10.55 0.75 -15.71
CA VAL A 25 -9.34 0.61 -14.89
C VAL A 25 -8.11 1.01 -15.69
N SER A 26 -7.45 2.09 -15.26
CA SER A 26 -6.11 2.43 -15.74
C SER A 26 -5.06 1.87 -14.77
N CYS A 27 -4.18 1.00 -15.29
CA CYS A 27 -3.06 0.43 -14.54
C CYS A 27 -1.81 1.28 -14.75
N ILE A 28 -1.09 1.61 -13.68
CA ILE A 28 0.11 2.43 -13.69
C ILE A 28 1.24 1.67 -13.00
N ASN A 29 2.34 1.40 -13.73
CA ASN A 29 3.51 0.70 -13.18
C ASN A 29 4.41 1.67 -12.42
N ALA A 30 3.96 2.09 -11.24
CA ALA A 30 4.69 2.97 -10.33
C ALA A 30 4.26 2.70 -8.88
N ALA A 31 5.15 2.99 -7.94
CA ALA A 31 4.84 2.97 -6.52
C ALA A 31 4.10 4.25 -6.10
N ILE A 32 3.34 4.18 -5.02
CA ILE A 32 2.85 5.37 -4.33
C ILE A 32 3.74 5.67 -3.14
N ALA A 33 4.14 6.94 -3.01
CA ALA A 33 5.07 7.40 -1.99
C ALA A 33 4.65 8.77 -1.43
N PRO A 34 5.27 9.27 -0.35
CA PRO A 34 5.00 10.62 0.16
C PRO A 34 5.33 11.73 -0.85
N LYS A 35 6.28 11.50 -1.76
CA LYS A 35 6.73 12.43 -2.79
C LYS A 35 7.10 11.65 -4.05
N SER A 36 7.00 12.30 -5.20
CA SER A 36 7.44 11.70 -6.47
C SER A 36 8.96 11.62 -6.56
N GLY A 37 9.44 10.65 -7.33
CA GLY A 37 10.87 10.42 -7.56
C GLY A 37 11.14 8.96 -7.85
N GLU A 38 12.31 8.48 -7.42
CA GLU A 38 12.67 7.07 -7.46
C GLU A 38 12.80 6.51 -6.05
N ILE A 39 12.34 5.28 -5.86
CA ILE A 39 12.52 4.55 -4.60
C ILE A 39 13.11 3.18 -4.89
N THR A 40 13.86 2.66 -3.94
CA THR A 40 14.33 1.26 -3.97
C THR A 40 13.32 0.39 -3.26
N LEU A 41 12.77 -0.60 -3.98
CA LEU A 41 12.00 -1.70 -3.41
C LEU A 41 12.87 -2.94 -3.30
N GLN A 42 12.40 -3.91 -2.54
CA GLN A 42 13.02 -5.19 -2.29
C GLN A 42 12.15 -6.26 -2.93
N GLU A 43 12.74 -7.09 -3.80
CA GLU A 43 12.04 -8.24 -4.40
C GLU A 43 12.71 -9.56 -4.01
N PRO A 44 11.94 -10.66 -3.85
CA PRO A 44 12.50 -11.99 -3.67
C PRO A 44 13.39 -12.41 -4.84
N ILE A 45 14.52 -13.04 -4.53
CA ILE A 45 15.51 -13.52 -5.51
C ILE A 45 15.13 -14.91 -6.02
N PHE A 46 14.51 -15.74 -5.17
CA PHE A 46 14.16 -17.11 -5.52
C PHE A 46 12.73 -17.20 -6.07
N THR A 47 12.52 -18.04 -7.08
CA THR A 47 11.24 -18.18 -7.78
C THR A 47 10.15 -18.88 -6.97
N ASN A 48 10.52 -19.57 -5.89
CA ASN A 48 9.61 -20.23 -4.96
C ASN A 48 9.21 -19.34 -3.76
N GLU A 49 9.77 -18.13 -3.64
CA GLU A 49 9.41 -17.17 -2.61
C GLU A 49 8.19 -16.32 -3.04
N TRP A 50 7.32 -16.02 -2.08
CA TRP A 50 6.11 -15.24 -2.34
C TRP A 50 6.46 -13.80 -2.72
N ARG A 51 6.10 -13.39 -3.94
CA ARG A 51 6.24 -12.01 -4.42
C ARG A 51 5.25 -11.03 -3.79
N SER A 52 4.37 -11.49 -2.90
CA SER A 52 3.54 -10.60 -2.09
C SER A 52 4.38 -9.72 -1.19
N GLY A 53 5.58 -10.16 -0.77
CA GLY A 53 6.48 -9.35 0.07
C GLY A 53 7.31 -8.29 -0.67
N VAL A 54 6.98 -7.93 -1.92
CA VAL A 54 7.69 -6.86 -2.64
C VAL A 54 7.34 -5.53 -1.99
N GLY A 55 8.32 -4.90 -1.36
CA GLY A 55 8.07 -3.69 -0.58
C GLY A 55 9.35 -2.98 -0.18
N ILE A 56 9.27 -2.11 0.83
CA ILE A 56 10.43 -1.31 1.25
C ILE A 56 11.34 -2.00 2.27
N VAL A 57 10.91 -3.15 2.79
CA VAL A 57 11.59 -3.84 3.90
C VAL A 57 12.53 -4.92 3.35
N CYS A 58 13.82 -4.80 3.66
CA CYS A 58 14.80 -5.84 3.34
C CYS A 58 14.43 -7.16 4.03
N GLY A 59 14.40 -8.25 3.26
CA GLY A 59 13.92 -9.56 3.71
C GLY A 59 12.40 -9.69 3.80
N GLY A 60 11.64 -8.71 3.29
CA GLY A 60 10.19 -8.63 3.43
C GLY A 60 9.76 -8.30 4.87
N TRP A 61 8.47 -8.11 5.08
CA TRP A 61 7.92 -7.71 6.39
C TRP A 61 8.38 -8.62 7.56
N ARG A 62 8.50 -9.93 7.32
CA ARG A 62 8.94 -10.92 8.32
C ARG A 62 10.47 -11.15 8.36
N GLY A 63 11.24 -10.55 7.46
CA GLY A 63 12.69 -10.74 7.38
C GLY A 63 13.12 -12.16 6.99
N VAL A 64 12.24 -12.91 6.32
CA VAL A 64 12.46 -14.32 5.95
C VAL A 64 12.77 -14.52 4.47
N LEU A 65 12.59 -13.48 3.65
CA LEU A 65 12.81 -13.54 2.21
C LEU A 65 14.27 -13.22 1.88
N HIS A 66 14.76 -13.80 0.80
CA HIS A 66 16.05 -13.41 0.25
C HIS A 66 15.80 -12.33 -0.80
N THR A 67 16.02 -11.07 -0.42
CA THR A 67 15.65 -9.95 -1.29
C THR A 67 16.84 -9.28 -1.95
N ARG A 68 16.60 -8.73 -3.14
CA ARG A 68 17.49 -7.75 -3.79
C ARG A 68 16.76 -6.42 -4.00
N GLY A 69 17.53 -5.35 -4.00
CA GLY A 69 17.02 -4.01 -4.30
C GLY A 69 16.81 -3.81 -5.80
N PHE A 70 15.74 -3.12 -6.17
CA PHE A 70 15.51 -2.61 -7.52
C PHE A 70 14.84 -1.23 -7.46
N LEU A 71 15.15 -0.39 -8.45
CA LEU A 71 14.60 0.97 -8.54
C LEU A 71 13.26 0.96 -9.26
N VAL A 72 12.32 1.75 -8.74
CA VAL A 72 11.03 2.01 -9.36
C VAL A 72 10.71 3.50 -9.31
N LEU A 73 9.92 3.95 -10.28
CA LEU A 73 9.30 5.27 -10.23
C LEU A 73 8.25 5.30 -9.13
N ALA A 74 8.20 6.41 -8.42
CA ALA A 74 7.21 6.69 -7.39
C ALA A 74 6.43 7.96 -7.71
N VAL A 75 5.12 7.91 -7.48
CA VAL A 75 4.21 9.04 -7.58
C VAL A 75 3.81 9.50 -6.18
N GLY A 76 3.91 10.80 -5.93
CA GLY A 76 3.51 11.40 -4.66
C GLY A 76 2.01 11.27 -4.43
N ILE A 77 1.61 10.82 -3.25
CA ILE A 77 0.20 10.58 -2.88
C ILE A 77 -0.72 11.78 -3.17
N ASN A 78 -0.30 13.01 -2.83
CA ASN A 78 -1.15 14.20 -3.04
C ASN A 78 -1.33 14.56 -4.53
N GLN A 79 -0.55 13.98 -5.45
CA GLN A 79 -0.78 14.16 -6.89
C GLN A 79 -1.96 13.32 -7.40
N ILE A 80 -2.35 12.27 -6.67
CA ILE A 80 -3.37 11.31 -7.11
C ILE A 80 -4.66 11.40 -6.30
N LEU A 81 -4.68 12.14 -5.20
CA LEU A 81 -5.83 12.27 -4.30
C LEU A 81 -6.98 13.17 -4.79
N PRO A 82 -6.76 14.23 -5.59
CA PRO A 82 -7.88 15.07 -6.06
C PRO A 82 -8.93 14.23 -6.79
N GLY A 83 -10.20 14.36 -6.38
CA GLY A 83 -11.33 13.63 -6.94
C GLY A 83 -11.43 12.15 -6.55
N VAL A 84 -10.63 11.67 -5.59
CA VAL A 84 -10.69 10.26 -5.14
C VAL A 84 -11.74 10.06 -4.06
N ASP A 85 -12.77 9.26 -4.34
CA ASP A 85 -13.76 8.86 -3.34
C ASP A 85 -13.28 7.74 -2.40
N LEU A 86 -12.54 6.78 -2.96
CA LEU A 86 -12.13 5.54 -2.28
C LEU A 86 -10.64 5.27 -2.46
N ILE A 87 -9.96 5.00 -1.35
CA ILE A 87 -8.60 4.46 -1.34
C ILE A 87 -8.64 3.01 -0.85
N LYS A 88 -8.09 2.09 -1.64
CA LYS A 88 -7.61 0.78 -1.15
C LYS A 88 -6.09 0.83 -1.14
N MET A 89 -5.47 0.53 0.00
CA MET A 89 -4.02 0.58 0.17
C MET A 89 -3.48 -0.68 0.83
N ASP A 90 -2.56 -1.32 0.15
CA ASP A 90 -1.78 -2.46 0.61
C ASP A 90 -0.46 -2.36 -0.15
N ILE A 91 0.57 -1.77 0.47
CA ILE A 91 1.79 -1.30 -0.21
C ILE A 91 3.07 -1.74 0.52
N GLU A 92 2.96 -2.79 1.33
CA GLU A 92 4.09 -3.52 1.90
C GLU A 92 5.13 -2.62 2.60
N GLY A 93 4.65 -1.76 3.50
CA GLY A 93 5.46 -1.12 4.55
C GLY A 93 5.62 0.40 4.48
N MET A 94 5.12 1.08 3.44
CA MET A 94 5.17 2.55 3.32
C MET A 94 3.86 3.24 3.76
N GLU A 95 2.90 2.51 4.33
CA GLU A 95 1.56 3.02 4.67
C GLU A 95 1.63 4.21 5.63
N TYR A 96 2.52 4.14 6.63
CA TYR A 96 2.69 5.22 7.60
C TYR A 96 3.15 6.52 6.94
N GLU A 97 4.20 6.45 6.13
CA GLU A 97 4.76 7.62 5.47
C GLU A 97 3.78 8.22 4.46
N VAL A 98 3.08 7.37 3.70
CA VAL A 98 2.09 7.81 2.71
C VAL A 98 0.90 8.48 3.39
N LEU A 99 0.28 7.84 4.39
CA LEU A 99 -0.90 8.39 5.08
C LEU A 99 -0.59 9.61 5.93
N GLU A 100 0.62 9.72 6.48
CA GLU A 100 1.06 10.94 7.20
C GLU A 100 1.06 12.15 6.26
N ARG A 101 1.49 11.97 5.01
CA ARG A 101 1.58 13.04 4.01
C ARG A 101 0.27 13.32 3.28
N ALA A 102 -0.65 12.35 3.26
CA ALA A 102 -1.90 12.41 2.52
C ALA A 102 -2.82 13.56 2.94
N GLU A 103 -3.27 14.34 1.94
CA GLU A 103 -4.28 15.38 2.05
C GLU A 103 -5.67 14.79 1.74
N LEU A 104 -6.32 14.25 2.77
CA LEU A 104 -7.48 13.38 2.61
C LEU A 104 -8.82 14.10 2.41
N ASN A 105 -8.84 15.42 2.20
CA ASN A 105 -10.04 16.26 2.33
C ASN A 105 -11.25 15.77 1.50
N GLU A 106 -11.01 15.26 0.29
CA GLU A 106 -12.06 14.81 -0.64
C GLU A 106 -12.36 13.31 -0.53
N VAL A 107 -11.49 12.56 0.15
CA VAL A 107 -11.61 11.11 0.28
C VAL A 107 -12.74 10.75 1.22
N LYS A 108 -13.67 9.91 0.77
CA LYS A 108 -14.83 9.46 1.55
C LYS A 108 -14.55 8.19 2.33
N THR A 109 -13.81 7.26 1.72
CA THR A 109 -13.53 5.95 2.31
C THR A 109 -12.08 5.55 2.10
N ILE A 110 -11.47 4.99 3.14
CA ILE A 110 -10.11 4.43 3.09
C ILE A 110 -10.16 3.02 3.66
N MET A 111 -9.64 2.07 2.91
CA MET A 111 -9.36 0.71 3.36
C MET A 111 -7.86 0.49 3.25
N VAL A 112 -7.18 0.31 4.37
CA VAL A 112 -5.72 0.15 4.40
C VAL A 112 -5.32 -1.04 5.25
N GLU A 113 -4.46 -1.90 4.70
CA GLU A 113 -3.74 -2.91 5.48
C GLU A 113 -2.41 -2.30 5.95
N VAL A 114 -2.24 -2.21 7.28
CA VAL A 114 -1.07 -1.59 7.89
C VAL A 114 -0.10 -2.66 8.37
N HIS A 115 1.06 -2.72 7.73
CA HIS A 115 2.18 -3.59 8.07
C HIS A 115 2.90 -3.11 9.33
N PRO A 116 3.06 -3.92 10.39
CA PRO A 116 3.73 -3.46 11.60
C PRO A 116 5.23 -3.29 11.34
N ARG A 117 5.75 -2.11 11.68
CA ARG A 117 7.15 -1.73 11.48
C ARG A 117 7.74 -1.13 12.75
N LYS A 118 9.00 -1.47 13.06
CA LYS A 118 9.70 -0.97 14.25
C LYS A 118 9.64 0.56 14.33
N GLY A 119 9.18 1.09 15.48
CA GLY A 119 9.05 2.53 15.72
C GLY A 119 7.81 3.19 15.09
N LYS A 120 7.00 2.44 14.34
CA LYS A 120 5.72 2.88 13.80
C LYS A 120 4.58 2.30 14.65
N GLN A 121 3.57 3.11 14.90
CA GLN A 121 2.43 2.73 15.75
C GLN A 121 1.16 2.96 14.97
N VAL A 122 0.33 1.91 14.85
CA VAL A 122 -0.96 1.97 14.14
C VAL A 122 -1.85 3.10 14.70
N ALA A 123 -1.79 3.33 16.01
CA ALA A 123 -2.47 4.44 16.69
C ALA A 123 -2.17 5.83 16.11
N LYS A 124 -1.00 6.05 15.50
CA LYS A 124 -0.69 7.32 14.83
C LYS A 124 -1.50 7.50 13.55
N ILE A 125 -1.66 6.44 12.77
CA ILE A 125 -2.51 6.45 11.57
C ILE A 125 -3.97 6.67 11.99
N GLU A 126 -4.45 5.93 12.99
CA GLU A 126 -5.82 6.10 13.52
C GLU A 126 -6.07 7.55 13.93
N LYS A 127 -5.15 8.16 14.70
CA LYS A 127 -5.27 9.56 15.12
C LYS A 127 -5.25 10.54 13.95
N LYS A 128 -4.42 10.30 12.92
CA LYS A 128 -4.36 11.12 11.71
C LYS A 128 -5.66 11.04 10.92
N LEU A 129 -6.23 9.85 10.76
CA LEU A 129 -7.51 9.62 10.09
C LEU A 129 -8.67 10.24 10.88
N GLN A 130 -8.75 10.04 12.19
CA GLN A 130 -9.76 10.68 13.04
C GLN A 130 -9.74 12.21 12.93
N LYS A 131 -8.54 12.81 13.00
CA LYS A 131 -8.37 14.26 12.83
C LYS A 131 -8.78 14.77 11.45
N ALA A 132 -8.74 13.92 10.43
CA ALA A 132 -9.17 14.24 9.08
C ALA A 132 -10.70 14.05 8.87
N GLY A 133 -11.44 13.76 9.95
CA GLY A 133 -12.90 13.63 9.93
C GLY A 133 -13.39 12.23 9.55
N PHE A 134 -12.64 11.18 9.91
CA PHE A 134 -13.07 9.81 9.67
C PHE A 134 -13.45 9.08 10.97
N GLU A 135 -14.53 8.33 10.92
CA GLU A 135 -14.81 7.22 11.83
C GLU A 135 -14.01 5.99 11.39
N ILE A 136 -13.52 5.19 12.35
CA ILE A 136 -12.57 4.11 12.07
C ILE A 136 -13.02 2.80 12.69
N GLU A 137 -13.01 1.75 11.88
CA GLU A 137 -13.07 0.35 12.29
C GLU A 137 -11.69 -0.28 12.06
N ARG A 138 -11.13 -0.93 13.09
CA ARG A 138 -9.88 -1.69 12.97
C ARG A 138 -10.11 -3.15 13.28
N LYS A 139 -9.49 -4.02 12.48
CA LYS A 139 -9.38 -5.45 12.73
C LYS A 139 -7.92 -5.86 12.64
N GLU A 140 -7.40 -6.43 13.73
CA GLU A 140 -6.07 -7.02 13.75
C GLU A 140 -6.12 -8.48 13.31
N ASP A 141 -5.13 -8.91 12.53
CA ASP A 141 -4.99 -10.31 12.15
C ASP A 141 -4.41 -11.11 13.34
N SER A 142 -5.23 -12.02 13.86
CA SER A 142 -4.90 -12.90 14.98
C SER A 142 -4.25 -14.22 14.54
N SER A 143 -4.09 -14.46 13.23
CA SER A 143 -3.45 -15.64 12.70
C SER A 143 -1.94 -15.65 12.98
N ARG A 144 -1.36 -16.85 13.02
CA ARG A 144 0.10 -17.03 13.13
C ARG A 144 0.88 -16.33 12.02
N TRP A 145 0.24 -16.12 10.87
CA TRP A 145 0.86 -15.55 9.66
C TRP A 145 0.66 -14.04 9.54
N GLY A 146 -0.34 -13.47 10.19
CA GLY A 146 -0.62 -12.04 10.13
C GLY A 146 -0.42 -11.28 11.43
N LYS A 147 0.09 -11.89 12.50
CA LYS A 147 0.27 -11.21 13.80
C LYS A 147 0.81 -9.78 13.67
N GLY A 148 -0.02 -8.81 14.08
CA GLY A 148 0.28 -7.38 14.07
C GLY A 148 -0.12 -6.63 12.79
N LEU A 149 -0.52 -7.31 11.72
CA LEU A 149 -1.21 -6.70 10.58
C LEU A 149 -2.56 -6.17 11.05
N SER A 150 -2.90 -4.97 10.61
CA SER A 150 -4.18 -4.34 10.94
C SER A 150 -4.85 -3.85 9.68
N LEU A 151 -6.05 -4.36 9.41
CA LEU A 151 -6.96 -3.74 8.46
C LEU A 151 -7.66 -2.58 9.16
N ILE A 152 -7.57 -1.40 8.58
CA ILE A 152 -8.31 -0.21 8.97
C ILE A 152 -9.29 0.15 7.86
N VAL A 153 -10.56 0.29 8.23
CA VAL A 153 -11.60 0.86 7.39
C VAL A 153 -12.02 2.20 7.99
N ALA A 154 -11.82 3.28 7.26
CA ALA A 154 -12.13 4.63 7.69
C ALA A 154 -13.18 5.25 6.77
N ARG A 155 -14.25 5.81 7.34
CA ARG A 155 -15.37 6.44 6.62
C ARG A 155 -15.56 7.87 7.10
N ARG A 156 -15.68 8.81 6.16
CA ARG A 156 -15.83 10.24 6.46
C ARG A 156 -17.15 10.50 7.18
N VAL A 157 -17.11 11.37 8.19
CA VAL A 157 -18.24 11.86 9.00
C VAL A 157 -18.54 13.32 8.66
#